data_AF-A0AAD5NZZ3-F1
#
_entry.id   AF-A0AAD5NZZ3-F1
#
_cell.length_a   1.000
_cell.length_b   1.000
_cell.length_c   1.000
_cell.angle_alpha   90.00
_cell.angle_beta   90.00
_cell.angle_gamma   90.00
#
_symmetry.space_group_name_H-M   'P 1'
#
loop_
_entity.id
_entity.type
_entity.pdbx_description
1 polymer ?
#
loop_
_entity_poly.entity_id
_entity_poly.type
_entity_poly.pdbx_seq_one_letter_code
_entity_poly.pdbx_strand_id
1 'polypeptide(L)'
;MKAKSKKASGQWDNLLAIKKKSRVLQSRIWKLQSLECVGDKMGRKPCCTKQGLNRGTWSAQEDKILIDYIQIQGHGKWRDLPLKAGLNRCGKSCRLRWSNYLRPNIKRGDISSEEDELIIRLHKLLGNRWSLIAGRLPGRTENEIMNY
;
A
#
# COMPACT_ATOMS: atom_id res chain seq x y z
N MET A 1 14.29 34.79 36.58
CA MET A 1 14.23 34.54 35.12
C MET A 1 14.35 33.04 34.85
N LYS A 2 13.26 32.36 34.46
CA LYS A 2 13.33 31.07 33.75
C LYS A 2 12.18 31.02 32.74
N ALA A 3 12.48 31.38 31.50
CA ALA A 3 11.61 31.12 30.37
C ALA A 3 11.56 29.60 30.16
N LYS A 4 10.41 28.97 30.46
CA LYS A 4 10.15 27.60 30.02
C LYS A 4 9.36 27.65 28.71
N SER A 5 10.06 27.23 27.67
CA SER A 5 9.62 27.06 26.30
C SER A 5 8.22 26.46 26.21
N LYS A 6 7.25 27.23 25.69
CA LYS A 6 5.96 26.74 25.21
C LYS A 6 6.09 26.46 23.70
N LYS A 7 6.48 25.26 23.32
CA LYS A 7 6.27 24.76 21.94
C LYS A 7 6.14 23.25 22.00
N ALA A 8 5.22 22.71 21.22
CA ALA A 8 4.95 21.28 20.97
C ALA A 8 3.77 20.61 21.72
N SER A 9 2.62 21.26 21.93
CA SER A 9 1.37 20.53 22.21
C SER A 9 0.50 20.34 20.96
N GLY A 10 0.21 21.40 20.20
CA GLY A 10 -0.74 21.34 19.08
C GLY A 10 -0.30 20.57 17.81
N GLN A 11 0.97 20.18 17.70
CA GLN A 11 1.48 19.42 16.54
C GLN A 11 1.25 17.90 16.71
N TRP A 12 1.29 17.41 17.96
CA TRP A 12 1.01 16.01 18.29
C TRP A 12 -0.47 15.67 18.24
N ASP A 13 -1.34 16.62 18.61
CA ASP A 13 -2.80 16.43 18.58
C ASP A 13 -3.32 16.23 17.15
N ASN A 14 -2.72 16.92 16.18
CA ASN A 14 -3.08 16.79 14.76
C ASN A 14 -2.59 15.45 14.18
N LEU A 15 -1.38 15.00 14.56
CA LEU A 15 -0.85 13.68 14.24
C LEU A 15 -1.71 12.56 14.81
N LEU A 16 -2.13 12.64 16.09
CA LEU A 16 -3.02 11.66 16.71
C LEU A 16 -4.42 11.64 16.08
N ALA A 17 -4.92 12.79 15.61
CA ALA A 17 -6.18 12.88 14.89
C ALA A 17 -6.11 12.28 13.48
N ILE A 18 -5.01 12.51 12.75
CA ILE A 18 -4.71 11.84 11.47
C ILE A 18 -4.58 10.33 11.70
N LYS A 19 -3.82 9.91 12.71
CA LYS A 19 -3.63 8.50 13.09
C LYS A 19 -4.93 7.81 13.53
N LYS A 20 -5.81 8.47 14.31
CA LYS A 20 -7.12 7.92 14.72
C LYS A 20 -8.11 7.79 13.55
N LYS A 21 -8.17 8.77 12.64
CA LYS A 21 -8.98 8.65 11.40
C LYS A 21 -8.38 7.59 10.46
N SER A 22 -7.05 7.49 10.38
CA SER A 22 -6.34 6.46 9.61
C SER A 22 -6.63 5.06 10.14
N ARG A 23 -6.66 4.82 11.46
CA ARG A 23 -6.95 3.49 12.05
C ARG A 23 -8.35 2.96 11.72
N VAL A 24 -9.36 3.84 11.71
CA VAL A 24 -10.74 3.49 11.29
C VAL A 24 -10.82 3.26 9.78
N LEU A 25 -10.04 4.02 9.00
CA LEU A 25 -9.83 3.79 7.57
C LEU A 25 -9.03 2.51 7.29
N GLN A 26 -8.03 2.13 8.09
CA GLN A 26 -7.20 0.93 7.96
C GLN A 26 -8.01 -0.35 8.18
N SER A 27 -8.89 -0.38 9.19
CA SER A 27 -9.82 -1.51 9.35
C SER A 27 -10.80 -1.64 8.17
N ARG A 28 -11.15 -0.53 7.50
CA ARG A 28 -11.92 -0.56 6.24
C ARG A 28 -11.04 -0.86 5.03
N ILE A 29 -9.80 -0.40 4.95
CA ILE A 29 -8.87 -0.55 3.82
C ILE A 29 -8.29 -1.96 3.81
N TRP A 30 -8.00 -2.58 4.95
CA TRP A 30 -7.59 -3.99 5.03
C TRP A 30 -8.77 -4.92 4.76
N LYS A 31 -9.96 -4.57 5.29
CA LYS A 31 -11.21 -5.25 4.95
C LYS A 31 -11.57 -5.07 3.46
N LEU A 32 -11.23 -3.94 2.84
CA LEU A 32 -11.37 -3.72 1.40
C LEU A 32 -10.27 -4.44 0.59
N GLN A 33 -8.99 -4.38 0.92
CA GLN A 33 -7.94 -5.12 0.22
C GLN A 33 -8.12 -6.64 0.31
N SER A 34 -8.70 -7.14 1.41
CA SER A 34 -9.03 -8.55 1.62
C SER A 34 -10.40 -8.96 1.00
N LEU A 35 -11.42 -8.09 1.05
CA LEU A 35 -12.75 -8.36 0.45
C LEU A 35 -12.91 -7.90 -1.01
N GLU A 36 -12.03 -7.08 -1.57
CA GLU A 36 -12.15 -6.55 -2.94
C GLU A 36 -11.70 -7.53 -4.04
N CYS A 37 -11.45 -8.79 -3.70
CA CYS A 37 -11.65 -9.88 -4.66
C CYS A 37 -13.16 -10.09 -4.96
N VAL A 38 -14.04 -9.48 -4.17
CA VAL A 38 -15.50 -9.56 -4.24
C VAL A 38 -16.09 -8.14 -4.24
N GLY A 39 -15.80 -7.36 -5.28
CA GLY A 39 -16.26 -5.98 -5.36
C GLY A 39 -16.34 -5.46 -6.78
N ASP A 40 -17.24 -6.07 -7.55
CA ASP A 40 -17.66 -5.62 -8.87
C ASP A 40 -18.39 -4.27 -8.73
N LYS A 41 -17.78 -3.17 -9.20
CA LYS A 41 -18.55 -1.94 -9.40
C LYS A 41 -19.18 -2.04 -10.79
N MET A 42 -20.52 -2.04 -10.78
CA MET A 42 -21.42 -2.21 -11.92
C MET A 42 -20.81 -1.80 -13.28
N GLY A 43 -20.62 -2.78 -14.16
CA GLY A 43 -20.27 -2.58 -15.58
C GLY A 43 -18.90 -3.11 -16.03
N ARG A 44 -18.08 -3.73 -15.16
CA ARG A 44 -16.79 -4.32 -15.58
C ARG A 44 -16.79 -5.82 -15.33
N LYS A 45 -16.36 -6.62 -16.32
CA LYS A 45 -16.20 -8.08 -16.15
C LYS A 45 -15.37 -8.38 -14.89
N PRO A 46 -15.79 -9.31 -14.03
CA PRO A 46 -15.10 -9.62 -12.78
C PRO A 46 -13.63 -9.97 -13.06
N CYS A 47 -12.74 -9.49 -12.19
CA CYS A 47 -11.30 -9.60 -12.40
C CYS A 47 -10.77 -11.05 -12.39
N CYS A 48 -11.58 -11.99 -11.91
CA CYS A 48 -11.33 -13.43 -11.89
C CYS A 48 -12.63 -14.21 -11.64
N THR A 49 -12.72 -15.44 -12.15
CA THR A 49 -13.75 -16.40 -11.74
C THR A 49 -13.47 -16.83 -10.29
N LYS A 50 -14.51 -16.85 -9.45
CA LYS A 50 -14.36 -16.89 -7.98
C LYS A 50 -13.86 -18.22 -7.39
N GLN A 51 -13.73 -19.28 -8.20
CA GLN A 51 -13.42 -20.64 -7.74
C GLN A 51 -11.91 -20.93 -7.82
N GLY A 52 -11.35 -21.47 -6.72
CA GLY A 52 -10.01 -22.07 -6.68
C GLY A 52 -8.81 -21.14 -6.46
N LEU A 53 -8.98 -19.80 -6.46
CA LEU A 53 -7.86 -18.87 -6.31
C LEU A 53 -7.38 -18.71 -4.86
N ASN A 54 -6.06 -18.68 -4.67
CA ASN A 54 -5.43 -18.48 -3.36
C ASN A 54 -5.66 -17.04 -2.85
N ARG A 55 -6.34 -16.91 -1.70
CA ARG A 55 -6.58 -15.61 -1.02
C ARG A 55 -5.75 -15.43 0.25
N GLY A 56 -4.99 -16.46 0.64
CA GLY A 56 -4.14 -16.45 1.84
C GLY A 56 -2.86 -15.64 1.66
N THR A 57 -1.98 -15.74 2.65
CA THR A 57 -0.64 -15.16 2.65
C THR A 57 0.16 -15.59 1.41
N TRP A 58 1.03 -14.70 0.91
CA TRP A 58 1.94 -15.03 -0.18
C TRP A 58 3.07 -15.91 0.35
N SER A 59 3.33 -17.02 -0.32
CA SER A 59 4.49 -17.87 -0.06
C SER A 59 5.74 -17.33 -0.77
N ALA A 60 6.92 -17.67 -0.25
CA ALA A 60 8.19 -17.32 -0.89
C ALA A 60 8.32 -17.89 -2.31
N GLN A 61 7.72 -19.06 -2.56
CA GLN A 61 7.67 -19.67 -3.89
C GLN A 61 6.83 -18.85 -4.87
N GLU A 62 5.64 -18.40 -4.45
CA GLU A 62 4.79 -17.54 -5.27
C GLU A 62 5.46 -16.19 -5.53
N ASP A 63 6.15 -15.62 -4.54
CA ASP A 63 6.92 -14.38 -4.70
C ASP A 63 8.03 -14.55 -5.74
N LYS A 64 8.79 -15.65 -5.67
CA LYS A 64 9.85 -15.95 -6.64
C LYS A 64 9.31 -16.06 -8.06
N ILE A 65 8.23 -16.82 -8.26
CA ILE A 65 7.58 -16.96 -9.57
C ILE A 65 7.15 -15.57 -10.11
N LEU A 66 6.57 -14.73 -9.26
CA LEU A 66 6.14 -13.39 -9.64
C LEU A 66 7.33 -12.49 -10.01
N ILE A 67 8.42 -12.55 -9.24
CA ILE A 67 9.65 -11.78 -9.51
C ILE A 67 10.27 -12.22 -10.83
N ASP A 68 10.51 -13.52 -10.99
CA ASP A 68 11.18 -14.10 -12.16
C ASP A 68 10.40 -13.76 -13.43
N TYR A 69 9.06 -13.92 -13.41
CA TYR A 69 8.21 -13.57 -14.54
C TYR A 69 8.32 -12.08 -14.91
N ILE A 70 8.26 -11.19 -13.92
CA ILE A 70 8.33 -9.74 -14.17
C ILE A 70 9.72 -9.31 -14.64
N GLN A 71 10.79 -9.95 -14.17
CA GLN A 71 12.14 -9.66 -14.62
C GLN A 71 12.36 -10.05 -16.09
N ILE A 72 11.78 -11.17 -16.52
CA ILE A 72 11.95 -11.69 -17.89
C ILE A 72 11.02 -10.96 -18.88
N GLN A 73 9.75 -10.79 -18.54
CA GLN A 73 8.70 -10.35 -19.48
C GLN A 73 8.17 -8.93 -19.17
N GLY A 74 8.53 -8.36 -18.03
CA GLY A 74 7.84 -7.19 -17.48
C GLY A 74 6.46 -7.54 -16.91
N HIS A 75 5.84 -6.59 -16.20
CA HIS A 75 4.52 -6.85 -15.59
C HIS A 75 3.36 -6.83 -16.60
N GLY A 76 3.51 -6.12 -17.74
CA GLY A 76 2.46 -5.99 -18.75
C GLY A 76 1.08 -5.67 -18.17
N LYS A 77 0.06 -6.43 -18.62
CA LYS A 77 -1.30 -6.38 -18.10
C LYS A 77 -1.45 -7.33 -16.90
N TRP A 78 -1.63 -6.75 -15.71
CA TRP A 78 -1.81 -7.51 -14.46
C TRP A 78 -2.93 -8.56 -14.50
N ARG A 79 -3.98 -8.37 -15.32
CA ARG A 79 -5.08 -9.34 -15.44
C ARG A 79 -4.62 -10.69 -15.99
N ASP A 80 -3.70 -10.67 -16.96
CA ASP A 80 -3.28 -11.86 -17.69
C ASP A 80 -1.99 -12.46 -17.09
N LEU A 81 -1.26 -11.65 -16.31
CA LEU A 81 0.01 -12.04 -15.69
C LEU A 81 -0.07 -13.35 -14.88
N PRO A 82 -1.05 -13.56 -13.97
CA PRO A 82 -1.02 -14.76 -13.12
C PRO A 82 -1.14 -16.05 -13.94
N LEU A 83 -2.01 -16.05 -14.97
CA LEU A 83 -2.17 -17.19 -15.86
C LEU A 83 -0.87 -17.49 -16.62
N LYS A 84 -0.22 -16.45 -17.15
CA LYS A 84 1.04 -16.60 -17.89
C LYS A 84 2.23 -17.00 -16.99
N ALA A 85 2.23 -16.56 -15.75
CA ALA A 85 3.25 -16.89 -14.76
C ALA A 85 3.01 -18.26 -14.08
N GLY A 86 1.88 -18.92 -14.33
CA GLY A 86 1.50 -20.16 -13.63
C GLY A 86 1.11 -19.94 -12.17
N LEU A 87 0.68 -18.74 -11.80
CA LEU A 87 0.24 -18.39 -10.44
C LEU A 87 -1.26 -18.59 -10.28
N ASN A 88 -1.65 -19.32 -9.24
CA ASN A 88 -3.06 -19.47 -8.83
C ASN A 88 -3.56 -18.26 -8.01
N ARG A 89 -3.32 -17.05 -8.51
CA ARG A 89 -3.65 -15.76 -7.89
C ARG A 89 -4.40 -14.86 -8.86
N CYS A 90 -5.19 -13.92 -8.34
CA CYS A 90 -5.79 -12.91 -9.22
C CYS A 90 -4.77 -11.81 -9.57
N GLY A 91 -4.98 -11.16 -10.72
CA GLY A 91 -4.09 -10.10 -11.20
C GLY A 91 -3.95 -8.92 -10.25
N LYS A 92 -5.04 -8.58 -9.56
CA LYS A 92 -5.05 -7.53 -8.53
C LYS A 92 -4.13 -7.87 -7.36
N SER A 93 -4.17 -9.12 -6.89
CA SER A 93 -3.28 -9.60 -5.82
C SER A 93 -1.82 -9.52 -6.24
N CYS A 94 -1.49 -9.96 -7.46
CA CYS A 94 -0.13 -9.88 -8.01
C CYS A 94 0.37 -8.43 -8.09
N ARG A 95 -0.45 -7.50 -8.59
CA ARG A 95 -0.12 -6.07 -8.64
C ARG A 95 0.19 -5.51 -7.26
N LEU A 96 -0.67 -5.81 -6.28
CA LEU A 96 -0.53 -5.31 -4.92
C LEU A 96 0.74 -5.87 -4.27
N ARG A 97 0.98 -7.18 -4.43
CA ARG A 97 2.17 -7.84 -3.89
C ARG A 97 3.45 -7.25 -4.47
N TRP A 98 3.50 -7.09 -5.79
CA TRP A 98 4.65 -6.48 -6.45
C TRP A 98 4.90 -5.05 -5.97
N SER A 99 3.87 -4.20 -6.03
CA SER A 99 4.00 -2.76 -5.77
C SER A 99 4.34 -2.44 -4.30
N ASN A 100 3.92 -3.29 -3.37
CA ASN A 100 4.10 -3.03 -1.93
C ASN A 100 5.28 -3.77 -1.31
N TYR A 101 5.74 -4.89 -1.89
CA TYR A 101 6.72 -5.75 -1.22
C TYR A 101 7.88 -6.20 -2.12
N LEU A 102 7.63 -6.51 -3.40
CA LEU A 102 8.64 -7.19 -4.23
C LEU A 102 9.40 -6.26 -5.19
N ARG A 103 8.86 -5.08 -5.50
CA ARG A 103 9.50 -4.15 -6.44
C ARG A 103 10.90 -3.76 -5.92
N PRO A 104 11.94 -3.77 -6.79
CA PRO A 104 13.24 -3.23 -6.41
C PRO A 104 13.08 -1.73 -6.07
N ASN A 105 13.82 -1.27 -5.06
CA ASN A 105 13.81 0.11 -4.53
C ASN A 105 12.74 0.44 -3.48
N ILE A 106 12.03 -0.55 -2.93
CA ILE A 106 11.22 -0.33 -1.72
C ILE A 106 12.15 -0.32 -0.50
N LYS A 107 12.13 0.75 0.28
CA LYS A 107 12.87 0.84 1.55
C LYS A 107 12.23 -0.09 2.57
N ARG A 108 13.05 -0.82 3.32
CA ARG A 108 12.59 -1.68 4.43
C ARG A 108 13.01 -1.04 5.75
N GLY A 109 12.08 -0.97 6.70
CA GLY A 109 12.32 -0.41 8.03
C GLY A 109 11.39 0.76 8.36
N ASP A 110 11.57 1.31 9.55
CA ASP A 110 10.71 2.36 10.10
C ASP A 110 10.83 3.68 9.32
N ILE A 111 9.77 4.49 9.37
CA ILE A 111 9.75 5.83 8.78
C ILE A 111 10.69 6.73 9.59
N SER A 112 11.64 7.39 8.91
CA SER A 112 12.57 8.30 9.58
C SER A 112 11.87 9.58 10.04
N SER A 113 12.48 10.33 10.96
CA SER A 113 11.92 11.59 11.45
C SER A 113 11.73 12.62 10.31
N GLU A 114 12.64 12.64 9.34
CA GLU A 114 12.53 13.50 8.15
C GLU A 114 11.37 13.06 7.24
N GLU A 115 11.19 11.75 7.06
CA GLU A 115 10.06 11.20 6.30
C GLU A 115 8.73 11.52 7.01
N ASP A 116 8.66 11.41 8.34
CA ASP A 116 7.48 11.76 9.14
C ASP A 116 7.10 13.26 9.00
N GLU A 117 8.06 14.16 9.19
CA GLU A 117 7.82 15.59 9.02
C GLU A 117 7.31 15.94 7.62
N LEU A 118 7.85 15.27 6.61
CA LEU A 118 7.42 15.44 5.22
C LEU A 118 6.00 14.90 5.00
N ILE A 119 5.64 13.74 5.56
CA ILE A 119 4.28 13.17 5.51
C ILE A 119 3.28 14.16 6.11
N ILE A 120 3.57 14.69 7.30
CA ILE A 120 2.70 15.65 7.98
C ILE A 120 2.49 16.90 7.14
N ARG A 121 3.57 17.44 6.57
CA ARG A 121 3.52 18.65 5.75
C ARG A 121 2.71 18.42 4.47
N LEU A 122 2.94 17.30 3.80
CA LEU A 122 2.23 16.93 2.57
C LEU A 122 0.77 16.62 2.86
N HIS A 123 0.44 15.98 3.98
CA HIS A 123 -0.95 15.71 4.37
C HIS A 123 -1.71 17.00 4.69
N LYS A 124 -1.09 17.97 5.38
CA LYS A 124 -1.70 19.30 5.59
C LYS A 124 -2.02 20.01 4.28
N LEU A 125 -1.18 19.85 3.26
CA LEU A 125 -1.35 20.49 1.95
C LEU A 125 -2.33 19.74 1.04
N LEU A 126 -2.24 18.41 1.01
CA LEU A 126 -2.90 17.56 0.03
C LEU A 126 -4.10 16.79 0.59
N GLY A 127 -4.26 16.73 1.91
CA GLY A 127 -5.24 15.88 2.59
C GLY A 127 -4.94 14.40 2.41
N ASN A 128 -5.99 13.57 2.36
CA ASN A 128 -5.89 12.09 2.27
C ASN A 128 -5.52 11.57 0.87
N ARG A 129 -4.73 12.32 0.08
CA ARG A 129 -4.26 11.91 -1.24
C ARG A 129 -2.98 11.08 -1.13
N TRP A 130 -3.08 9.92 -0.47
CA TRP A 130 -1.94 9.09 -0.09
C TRP A 130 -1.05 8.66 -1.26
N SER A 131 -1.64 8.25 -2.39
CA SER A 131 -0.88 7.95 -3.61
C SER A 131 0.01 9.12 -4.07
N LEU A 132 -0.48 10.36 -3.97
CA LEU A 132 0.29 11.56 -4.35
C LEU A 132 1.39 11.88 -3.33
N ILE A 133 1.11 11.66 -2.04
CA ILE A 133 2.09 11.81 -0.95
C ILE A 133 3.21 10.78 -1.12
N ALA A 134 2.86 9.51 -1.37
CA ALA A 134 3.82 8.44 -1.62
C ALA A 134 4.72 8.73 -2.82
N GLY A 135 4.18 9.33 -3.88
CA GLY A 135 4.97 9.75 -5.04
C GLY A 135 6.06 10.79 -4.72
N ARG A 136 6.02 11.45 -3.56
CA ARG A 136 7.04 12.40 -3.09
C ARG A 136 8.01 11.81 -2.07
N LEU A 137 7.82 10.55 -1.66
CA LEU A 137 8.70 9.83 -0.74
C LEU A 137 9.43 8.70 -1.48
N PRO A 138 10.68 8.92 -1.91
CA PRO A 138 11.38 7.92 -2.70
C PRO A 138 11.58 6.63 -1.91
N GLY A 139 11.11 5.53 -2.50
CA GLY A 139 11.19 4.19 -1.91
C GLY A 139 10.15 3.88 -0.84
N ARG A 140 9.22 4.79 -0.53
CA ARG A 140 8.05 4.50 0.31
C ARG A 140 6.81 4.27 -0.53
N THR A 141 6.00 3.33 -0.08
CA THR A 141 4.74 2.95 -0.72
C THR A 141 3.57 3.64 -0.03
N GLU A 142 2.48 3.82 -0.77
CA GLU A 142 1.22 4.31 -0.21
C GLU A 142 0.75 3.48 0.99
N ASN A 143 0.94 2.16 0.91
CA ASN A 143 0.59 1.23 1.98
C ASN A 143 1.41 1.48 3.26
N GLU A 144 2.71 1.73 3.17
CA GLU A 144 3.54 2.05 4.34
C GLU A 144 3.11 3.36 4.99
N ILE A 145 2.90 4.41 4.19
CA ILE A 145 2.50 5.74 4.71
C ILE A 145 1.12 5.69 5.35
N MET A 146 0.19 4.94 4.78
CA MET A 146 -1.14 4.76 5.37
C MET A 146 -1.10 3.93 6.66
N ASN A 147 -0.14 3.01 6.79
CA ASN A 147 -0.01 2.13 7.96
C ASN A 147 0.70 2.78 9.16
N TYR A 148 1.49 3.81 8.90
CA TYR A 148 2.15 4.64 9.91
C TYR A 148 1.18 5.61 10.62
#